data_AF-A0A3N1GN39-F1
#
_entry.id   AF-A0A3N1GN39-F1
#
_cell.length_a   1.000
_cell.length_b   1.000
_cell.length_c   1.000
_cell.angle_alpha   90.00
_cell.angle_beta   90.00
_cell.angle_gamma   90.00
#
_symmetry.space_group_name_H-M   'P 1'
#
loop_
_entity.id
_entity.type
_entity.pdbx_description
1 polymer ?
#
loop_
_entity_poly.entity_id
_entity_poly.type
_entity_poly.pdbx_seq_one_letter_code
_entity_poly.pdbx_strand_id
1 'polypeptide(L)'
;MASVEEIKANVAASVDGAQRAVTGIQQVNDQLDEALTRLRITAIGSLHPSVAAAIAQLEQARTRLDEAATLTRAAMDSADTYRTVV
;
A
#
# COMPACT_ATOMS: atom_id res chain seq x y z
N MET A 1 34.08 2.83 -5.99
CA MET A 1 33.12 3.67 -5.24
C MET A 1 32.14 4.19 -6.27
N ALA A 2 30.83 4.04 -6.04
CA ALA A 2 29.83 4.61 -6.95
C ALA A 2 29.97 6.13 -6.99
N SER A 3 29.76 6.73 -8.15
CA SER A 3 29.76 8.20 -8.26
C SER A 3 28.50 8.79 -7.62
N VAL A 4 28.52 10.07 -7.24
CA VAL A 4 27.33 10.76 -6.70
C VAL A 4 26.16 10.69 -7.69
N GLU A 5 26.44 10.83 -8.98
CA GLU A 5 25.43 10.71 -10.04
C GLU A 5 24.82 9.31 -10.12
N GLU A 6 25.64 8.27 -9.96
CA GLU A 6 25.17 6.88 -9.92
C GLU A 6 24.28 6.61 -8.70
N ILE A 7 24.60 7.20 -7.54
CA ILE A 7 23.75 7.12 -6.34
C ILE A 7 22.42 7.84 -6.58
N LYS A 8 22.44 9.06 -7.13
CA LYS A 8 21.22 9.83 -7.44
C LYS A 8 20.31 9.09 -8.42
N ALA A 9 20.89 8.46 -9.46
CA ALA A 9 20.14 7.66 -10.43
C ALA A 9 19.48 6.43 -9.78
N ASN A 10 20.21 5.72 -8.91
CA ASN A 10 19.66 4.58 -8.17
C ASN A 10 18.56 4.99 -7.19
N VAL A 11 18.71 6.14 -6.53
CA VAL A 11 17.68 6.70 -5.65
C VAL A 11 16.42 7.03 -6.46
N ALA A 12 16.56 7.71 -7.61
CA ALA A 12 15.44 8.02 -8.50
C ALA A 12 14.70 6.76 -8.97
N ALA A 13 15.44 5.75 -9.46
CA ALA A 13 14.85 4.47 -9.86
C ALA A 13 14.11 3.76 -8.72
N SER A 14 14.63 3.88 -7.49
CA SER A 14 13.99 3.33 -6.29
C SER A 14 12.70 4.06 -5.93
N VAL A 15 12.68 5.39 -6.05
CA VAL A 15 11.48 6.23 -5.87
C VAL A 15 10.42 5.88 -6.93
N ASP A 16 10.80 5.70 -8.19
CA ASP A 16 9.87 5.26 -9.25
C ASP A 16 9.30 3.85 -8.98
N GLY A 17 10.12 2.95 -8.44
CA GLY A 17 9.68 1.64 -7.97
C GLY A 17 8.66 1.74 -6.83
N ALA A 18 8.95 2.57 -5.83
CA ALA A 18 8.08 2.82 -4.69
C ALA A 18 6.75 3.47 -5.10
N GLN A 19 6.78 4.42 -6.04
CA GLN A 19 5.57 5.04 -6.57
C GLN A 19 4.64 4.02 -7.25
N ARG A 20 5.22 3.09 -8.04
CA ARG A 20 4.45 1.99 -8.65
C ARG A 20 3.85 1.06 -7.59
N ALA A 21 4.59 0.78 -6.52
CA ALA A 21 4.09 -0.03 -5.41
C ALA A 21 2.90 0.64 -4.70
N VAL A 22 2.96 1.96 -4.45
CA VAL A 22 1.83 2.72 -3.86
C VAL A 22 0.59 2.65 -4.75
N THR A 23 0.75 2.82 -6.07
CA THR A 23 -0.36 2.68 -7.02
C THR A 23 -0.95 1.28 -6.98
N GLY A 24 -0.11 0.24 -6.93
CA GLY A 24 -0.56 -1.15 -6.81
C GLY A 24 -1.31 -1.42 -5.50
N ILE A 25 -0.83 -0.86 -4.37
CA ILE A 25 -1.51 -0.95 -3.07
C ILE A 25 -2.92 -0.33 -3.16
N GLN A 26 -3.04 0.84 -3.80
CA GLN A 26 -4.34 1.49 -3.97
C GLN A 26 -5.32 0.59 -4.75
N GLN A 27 -4.87 -0.02 -5.85
CA GLN A 27 -5.69 -0.95 -6.63
C GLN A 27 -6.12 -2.18 -5.82
N VAL A 28 -5.23 -2.71 -4.97
CA VAL A 28 -5.57 -3.83 -4.08
C VAL A 28 -6.62 -3.40 -3.05
N ASN A 29 -6.47 -2.21 -2.46
CA ASN A 29 -7.46 -1.66 -1.52
C ASN A 29 -8.86 -1.55 -2.15
N ASP A 30 -8.96 -1.06 -3.38
CA ASP A 30 -10.23 -0.94 -4.09
C ASP A 30 -10.89 -2.33 -4.30
N GLN A 31 -10.08 -3.36 -4.62
CA GLN A 31 -10.57 -4.74 -4.75
C GLN A 31 -11.02 -5.34 -3.41
N LEU A 32 -10.33 -5.02 -2.32
CA LEU A 32 -10.71 -5.44 -0.97
C LEU A 32 -12.02 -4.77 -0.53
N ASP A 33 -12.25 -3.51 -0.90
CA ASP A 33 -13.50 -2.79 -0.65
C ASP A 33 -14.69 -3.44 -1.34
N GLU A 34 -14.51 -3.84 -2.59
CA GLU A 34 -15.53 -4.57 -3.34
C GLU A 34 -15.83 -5.93 -2.69
N ALA A 35 -14.79 -6.67 -2.27
CA ALA A 35 -14.95 -7.95 -1.58
C ALA A 35 -15.67 -7.80 -0.23
N LEU A 36 -15.31 -6.79 0.57
CA LEU A 36 -16.00 -6.47 1.82
C LEU A 36 -17.46 -6.14 1.60
N THR A 37 -17.77 -5.36 0.57
CA THR A 37 -19.16 -5.01 0.22
C THR A 37 -19.96 -6.27 -0.11
N ARG A 38 -19.42 -7.15 -0.97
CA ARG A 38 -20.07 -8.43 -1.32
C ARG A 38 -20.29 -9.32 -0.10
N LEU A 39 -19.29 -9.45 0.78
CA LEU A 39 -19.39 -10.28 1.98
C LEU A 39 -20.43 -9.72 2.96
N ARG A 40 -20.46 -8.40 3.17
CA ARG A 40 -21.45 -7.77 4.04
C ARG A 40 -22.87 -7.97 3.53
N ILE A 41 -23.10 -7.84 2.22
CA ILE A 41 -24.41 -8.13 1.60
C ILE A 41 -24.77 -9.61 1.77
N THR A 42 -23.83 -10.51 1.53
CA THR A 42 -24.05 -11.97 1.64
C THR A 42 -24.31 -12.41 3.10
N ALA A 43 -23.72 -11.70 4.07
CA ALA A 43 -23.91 -11.98 5.49
C ALA A 43 -25.30 -11.57 6.00
N ILE A 44 -26.05 -10.75 5.26
CA ILE A 44 -27.41 -10.34 5.62
C ILE A 44 -28.28 -11.60 5.74
N GLY A 45 -28.82 -11.83 6.94
CA GLY A 45 -29.73 -12.93 7.21
C GLY A 45 -29.09 -14.26 7.62
N SER A 46 -27.75 -14.42 7.54
CA SER A 46 -27.07 -15.63 8.02
C SER A 46 -26.23 -15.41 9.29
N LEU A 47 -25.67 -14.20 9.48
CA LEU A 47 -24.77 -13.86 10.60
C LEU A 47 -23.72 -14.94 10.93
N HIS A 48 -23.28 -15.71 9.92
CA HIS A 48 -22.43 -16.86 10.15
C HIS A 48 -21.05 -16.42 10.68
N PRO A 49 -20.55 -16.97 11.81
CA PRO A 49 -19.32 -16.48 12.46
C PRO A 49 -18.08 -16.48 11.56
N SER A 50 -17.96 -17.43 10.64
CA SER A 50 -16.82 -17.45 9.69
C SER A 50 -16.85 -16.29 8.70
N VAL A 51 -18.03 -15.80 8.33
CA VAL A 51 -18.17 -14.63 7.43
C VAL A 51 -17.78 -13.36 8.18
N ALA A 52 -18.19 -13.23 9.45
CA ALA A 52 -17.75 -12.13 10.31
C ALA A 52 -16.23 -12.11 10.48
N ALA A 53 -15.61 -13.28 10.69
CA ALA A 53 -14.16 -13.41 10.76
C ALA A 53 -13.46 -13.01 9.44
N ALA A 54 -14.00 -13.43 8.30
CA ALA A 54 -13.45 -13.06 6.99
C ALA A 54 -13.53 -11.54 6.74
N ILE A 55 -14.65 -10.89 7.11
CA ILE A 55 -14.79 -9.43 7.03
C ILE A 55 -13.72 -8.74 7.89
N ALA A 56 -13.57 -9.15 9.16
CA ALA A 56 -12.57 -8.57 10.06
C ALA A 56 -11.13 -8.73 9.52
N GLN A 57 -10.80 -9.87 8.92
CA GLN A 57 -9.49 -10.12 8.31
C GLN A 57 -9.24 -9.20 7.10
N LEU A 58 -10.25 -8.97 6.26
CA LEU A 58 -10.15 -8.06 5.12
C LEU A 58 -10.02 -6.60 5.55
N GLU A 59 -10.74 -6.17 6.59
CA GLU A 59 -10.60 -4.83 7.20
C GLU A 59 -9.18 -4.62 7.76
N GLN A 60 -8.63 -5.64 8.42
CA GLN A 60 -7.25 -5.59 8.91
C GLN A 60 -6.24 -5.52 7.76
N ALA A 61 -6.46 -6.29 6.68
CA ALA A 61 -5.59 -6.26 5.51
C ALA A 61 -5.54 -4.85 4.88
N ARG A 62 -6.69 -4.18 4.74
CA ARG A 62 -6.76 -2.80 4.25
C ARG A 62 -5.99 -1.82 5.13
N THR A 63 -6.18 -1.91 6.44
CA THR A 63 -5.47 -1.04 7.39
C THR A 63 -3.95 -1.16 7.23
N ARG A 64 -3.44 -2.39 7.10
CA ARG A 64 -2.00 -2.63 6.89
C ARG A 64 -1.50 -2.14 5.54
N LEU A 65 -2.33 -2.22 4.50
CA LEU A 65 -2.01 -1.68 3.17
C LEU A 65 -1.94 -0.15 3.20
N ASP A 66 -2.85 0.51 3.90
CA ASP A 66 -2.83 1.98 4.08
C ASP A 66 -1.59 2.44 4.86
N GLU A 67 -1.21 1.71 5.91
CA GLU A 67 0.04 1.93 6.65
C GLU A 67 1.26 1.74 5.73
N ALA A 68 1.30 0.67 4.94
CA ALA A 68 2.38 0.41 4.00
C ALA A 68 2.51 1.51 2.94
N ALA A 69 1.39 1.98 2.39
CA ALA A 69 1.37 3.10 1.44
C ALA A 69 1.90 4.39 2.08
N THR A 70 1.50 4.66 3.33
CA THR A 70 1.95 5.84 4.08
C THR A 70 3.46 5.82 4.34
N LEU A 71 3.99 4.69 4.83
CA LEU A 71 5.42 4.52 5.05
C LEU A 71 6.22 4.60 3.74
N THR A 72 5.68 4.06 2.66
CA THR A 72 6.33 4.11 1.33
C THR A 72 6.44 5.55 0.84
N ARG A 73 5.37 6.36 0.97
CA ARG A 73 5.41 7.80 0.62
C ARG A 73 6.43 8.56 1.46
N ALA A 74 6.46 8.32 2.78
CA ALA A 74 7.45 8.96 3.66
C ALA A 74 8.91 8.59 3.31
N ALA A 75 9.15 7.35 2.87
CA ALA A 75 10.45 6.93 2.38
C ALA A 75 10.84 7.64 1.08
N MET A 76 9.88 7.85 0.17
CA MET A 76 10.09 8.63 -1.06
C MET A 76 10.42 10.08 -0.75
N ASP A 77 9.70 10.74 0.16
CA ASP A 77 9.97 12.12 0.56
C ASP A 77 11.38 12.27 1.17
N SER A 78 11.80 11.28 1.96
CA SER A 78 13.15 11.22 2.54
C SER A 78 14.23 11.05 1.45
N ALA A 79 13.96 10.20 0.46
CA ALA A 79 14.85 9.97 -0.68
C ALA A 79 14.96 11.20 -1.60
N ASP A 80 13.86 11.91 -1.84
CA ASP A 80 13.86 13.17 -2.59
C ASP A 80 14.60 14.28 -1.85
N THR A 81 14.45 14.36 -0.52
CA THR A 81 15.24 15.28 0.30
C THR A 81 16.74 15.05 0.09
N TYR A 82 17.22 13.79 0.14
CA TYR A 82 18.61 13.46 -0.15
C TYR A 82 19.07 13.97 -1.53
N ARG A 83 18.25 13.81 -2.57
CA ARG A 83 18.55 14.24 -3.94
C ARG A 83 18.66 15.76 -4.08
N THR A 84 18.00 16.53 -3.22
CA THR A 84 18.05 18.00 -3.24
C THR A 84 19.22 18.61 -2.47
N VAL A 85 19.74 17.89 -1.46
CA VAL A 85 20.82 18.36 -0.58
C VAL A 85 22.22 18.02 -1.12
N VAL A 86 22.34 16.91 -1.84
CA VAL A 86 23.59 16.41 -2.46
C VAL A 86 23.59 16.71 -3.94
#